data_AF-A0A3D5EQU4-F1
#
_entry.id   AF-A0A3D5EQU4-F1
#
_cell.length_a   1.000
_cell.length_b   1.000
_cell.length_c   1.000
_cell.angle_alpha   90.00
_cell.angle_beta   90.00
_cell.angle_gamma   90.00
#
_symmetry.space_group_name_H-M   'P 1'
#
loop_
_entity.id
_entity.type
_entity.pdbx_description
1 polymer ?
#
loop_
_entity_poly.entity_id
_entity_poly.type
_entity_poly.pdbx_seq_one_letter_code
_entity_poly.pdbx_strand_id
1 'polypeptide(L)'
;MSYIGKTPVDIQSLTLNGVAVTSTGAELNILDGVTSTTAEINYLDITTLGTTEASKAVTADANGVVKFDNGIQEESTAVSSSSNAATINLRDGTVFTHTLSENVTYTFSNPAASGYASTFILKVTQDSSARTITWPNSVDWAGGAAPTISTGSGDVDVFVFHTVDGGTTYYGFTAGQDLT
;
A
#
# COMPACT_ATOMS: atom_id res chain seq x y z
N MET A 1 49.26 -41.84 -7.27
CA MET A 1 48.86 -40.73 -6.38
C MET A 1 47.44 -41.00 -5.92
N SER A 2 47.24 -41.39 -4.65
CA SER A 2 45.89 -41.56 -4.11
C SER A 2 45.30 -40.16 -3.91
N TYR A 3 44.20 -39.85 -4.59
CA TYR A 3 43.37 -38.71 -4.21
C TYR A 3 42.79 -39.05 -2.84
N ILE A 4 43.37 -38.51 -1.78
CA ILE A 4 42.69 -38.47 -0.48
C ILE A 4 41.43 -37.65 -0.75
N GLY A 5 40.27 -38.33 -0.82
CA GLY A 5 38.98 -37.67 -0.93
C GLY A 5 38.91 -36.61 0.15
N LYS A 6 38.51 -35.39 -0.22
CA LYS A 6 38.53 -34.23 0.68
C LYS A 6 37.74 -34.56 1.95
N THR A 7 38.42 -34.94 3.02
CA THR A 7 37.82 -35.02 4.36
C THR A 7 37.41 -33.60 4.75
N PRO A 8 36.17 -33.39 5.21
CA PRO A 8 35.76 -32.09 5.73
C PRO A 8 36.75 -31.59 6.78
N VAL A 9 37.10 -30.31 6.72
CA VAL A 9 37.92 -29.68 7.76
C VAL A 9 36.98 -29.29 8.90
N ASP A 10 37.16 -29.94 10.05
CA ASP A 10 36.46 -29.57 11.28
C ASP A 10 37.23 -28.43 11.96
N ILE A 11 36.73 -27.20 11.82
CA ILE A 11 37.30 -26.00 12.43
C ILE A 11 36.59 -25.68 13.73
N GLN A 12 37.31 -25.72 14.85
CA GLN A 12 36.75 -25.33 16.15
C GLN A 12 36.67 -23.80 16.32
N SER A 13 37.47 -23.03 15.56
CA SER A 13 37.41 -21.57 15.51
C SER A 13 37.86 -21.05 14.15
N LEU A 14 37.17 -20.05 13.61
CA LEU A 14 37.56 -19.34 12.40
C LEU A 14 37.98 -17.91 12.80
N THR A 15 39.17 -17.49 12.40
CA THR A 15 39.66 -16.11 12.61
C THR A 15 40.01 -15.49 11.27
N LEU A 16 39.45 -14.32 10.96
CA LEU A 16 39.68 -13.57 9.73
C LEU A 16 40.32 -12.23 10.08
N ASN A 17 41.50 -11.95 9.54
CA ASN A 17 42.26 -10.72 9.82
C ASN A 17 42.42 -10.41 11.33
N GLY A 18 42.61 -11.45 12.15
CA GLY A 18 42.76 -11.32 13.60
C GLY A 18 41.47 -11.15 14.40
N VAL A 19 40.30 -11.15 13.74
CA VAL A 19 38.98 -11.12 14.39
C VAL A 19 38.36 -12.51 14.35
N ALA A 20 37.97 -13.04 15.51
CA ALA A 20 37.28 -14.32 15.59
C ALA A 20 35.85 -14.20 15.03
N VAL A 21 35.44 -15.15 14.20
CA VAL A 21 34.06 -15.32 13.76
C VAL A 21 33.30 -16.03 14.87
N THR A 22 32.26 -15.40 15.42
CA THR A 22 31.48 -15.94 16.53
C THR A 22 30.23 -16.71 16.10
N SER A 23 29.79 -16.55 14.84
CA SER A 23 28.66 -17.31 14.29
C SER A 23 28.98 -18.81 14.24
N THR A 24 28.03 -19.63 14.69
CA THR A 24 28.05 -21.08 14.51
C THR A 24 27.92 -21.43 13.03
N GLY A 25 28.28 -22.68 12.67
CA GLY A 25 28.03 -23.20 11.32
C GLY A 25 26.54 -23.11 10.94
N ALA A 26 25.63 -23.32 11.90
CA ALA A 26 24.20 -23.20 11.65
C ALA A 26 23.77 -21.77 11.29
N GLU A 27 24.29 -20.75 11.99
CA GLU A 27 23.98 -19.35 11.68
C GLU A 27 24.57 -18.91 10.34
N LEU A 28 25.80 -19.32 10.01
CA LEU A 28 26.42 -19.03 8.71
C LEU A 28 25.70 -19.75 7.56
N ASN A 29 25.23 -20.97 7.79
CA ASN A 29 24.50 -21.74 6.79
C ASN A 29 23.13 -21.12 6.44
N ILE A 30 22.59 -20.18 7.23
CA ILE A 30 21.41 -19.40 6.83
C ILE A 30 21.72 -18.53 5.60
N LEU A 31 22.99 -18.19 5.36
CA LEU A 31 23.43 -17.47 4.17
C LEU A 31 23.69 -18.38 2.96
N ASP A 32 23.52 -19.70 3.10
CA ASP A 32 23.66 -20.63 1.98
C ASP A 32 22.53 -20.38 0.96
N GLY A 33 22.91 -20.11 -0.29
CA GLY A 33 21.97 -19.77 -1.36
C GLY A 33 21.50 -18.31 -1.40
N VAL A 34 21.98 -17.43 -0.51
CA VAL A 34 21.70 -15.99 -0.60
C VAL A 34 22.38 -15.40 -1.85
N THR A 35 21.60 -14.80 -2.74
CA THR A 35 22.09 -14.13 -3.96
C THR A 35 22.28 -12.62 -3.81
N SER A 36 22.08 -12.08 -2.61
CA SER A 36 22.16 -10.65 -2.34
C SER A 36 23.59 -10.11 -2.50
N THR A 37 23.69 -8.92 -3.07
CA THR A 37 24.88 -8.09 -3.10
C THR A 37 25.15 -7.46 -1.73
N THR A 38 26.35 -6.90 -1.55
CA THR A 38 26.68 -6.11 -0.34
C THR A 38 25.76 -4.90 -0.17
N ALA A 39 25.35 -4.27 -1.27
CA ALA A 39 24.42 -3.14 -1.23
C ALA A 39 23.04 -3.54 -0.69
N GLU A 40 22.50 -4.67 -1.15
CA GLU A 40 21.18 -5.15 -0.72
C GLU A 40 21.14 -5.55 0.75
N ILE A 41 22.17 -6.22 1.26
CA ILE A 41 22.28 -6.52 2.69
C ILE A 41 22.38 -5.23 3.50
N ASN A 42 23.13 -4.23 3.00
CA ASN A 42 23.25 -2.93 3.65
C ASN A 42 21.94 -2.12 3.66
N TYR A 43 20.89 -2.51 2.93
CA TYR A 43 19.57 -1.88 3.08
C TYR A 43 18.93 -2.21 4.43
N LEU A 44 19.27 -3.34 5.05
CA LEU A 44 18.78 -3.73 6.38
C LEU A 44 19.53 -3.08 7.53
N ASP A 45 20.70 -2.50 7.25
CA ASP A 45 21.47 -1.72 8.23
C ASP A 45 20.83 -0.34 8.40
N ILE A 46 19.97 -0.22 9.41
CA ILE A 46 19.22 1.00 9.74
C ILE A 46 19.58 1.50 11.13
N THR A 47 19.50 2.81 11.35
CA THR A 47 19.83 3.43 12.64
C THR A 47 18.72 3.26 13.68
N THR A 48 17.46 3.37 13.28
CA THR A 48 16.30 3.34 14.20
C THR A 48 15.15 2.52 13.62
N LEU A 49 14.79 1.41 14.28
CA LEU A 49 13.60 0.64 13.94
C LEU A 49 12.35 1.52 13.98
N GLY A 50 11.47 1.34 13.00
CA GLY A 50 10.22 2.10 12.93
C GLY A 50 10.33 3.47 12.29
N THR A 51 11.50 3.95 11.87
CA THR A 51 11.65 5.20 11.12
C THR A 51 12.25 4.91 9.75
N THR A 52 11.64 5.42 8.69
CA THR A 52 12.17 5.23 7.33
C THR A 52 13.47 6.01 7.12
N GLU A 53 14.45 5.38 6.47
CA GLU A 53 15.69 6.00 6.04
C GLU A 53 15.84 5.91 4.51
N ALA A 54 16.49 6.89 3.89
CA ALA A 54 16.68 6.92 2.44
C ALA A 54 17.50 5.71 1.97
N SER A 55 17.01 5.01 0.95
CA SER A 55 17.65 3.82 0.36
C SER A 55 17.86 2.67 1.36
N LYS A 56 17.00 2.55 2.37
CA LYS A 56 17.00 1.47 3.36
C LYS A 56 15.65 0.75 3.40
N ALA A 57 15.63 -0.42 4.01
CA ALA A 57 14.40 -1.17 4.27
C ALA A 57 13.51 -0.44 5.29
N VAL A 58 12.20 -0.53 5.11
CA VAL A 58 11.22 -0.04 6.09
C VAL A 58 11.01 -1.11 7.16
N THR A 59 11.10 -0.70 8.42
CA THR A 59 10.91 -1.58 9.58
C THR A 59 9.88 -0.98 10.52
N ALA A 60 9.32 -1.79 11.42
CA ALA A 60 8.50 -1.34 12.52
C ALA A 60 9.34 -1.26 13.82
N ASP A 61 8.96 -0.37 14.74
CA ASP A 61 9.55 -0.30 16.07
C ASP A 61 9.09 -1.47 16.97
N ALA A 62 9.56 -1.48 18.22
CA ALA A 62 9.17 -2.50 19.21
C ALA A 62 7.66 -2.51 19.55
N ASN A 63 6.92 -1.46 19.17
CA ASN A 63 5.48 -1.34 19.34
C ASN A 63 4.71 -1.67 18.04
N GLY A 64 5.40 -2.05 16.96
CA GLY A 64 4.80 -2.31 15.66
C GLY A 64 4.48 -1.05 14.85
N VAL A 65 5.03 0.10 15.21
CA VAL A 65 4.76 1.38 14.54
C VAL A 65 5.78 1.64 13.44
N VAL A 66 5.29 2.17 12.32
CA VAL A 66 6.11 2.69 11.22
C VAL A 66 5.88 4.20 11.09
N LYS A 67 6.96 4.97 11.09
CA LYS A 67 7.01 6.41 10.88
C LYS A 67 7.71 6.68 9.55
N PHE A 68 7.01 7.33 8.63
CA PHE A 68 7.59 7.90 7.42
C PHE A 68 8.20 9.27 7.76
N ASP A 69 9.53 9.35 7.77
CA ASP A 69 10.26 10.58 8.16
C ASP A 69 10.34 11.61 7.03
N ASN A 70 9.97 11.22 5.81
CA ASN A 70 9.93 12.07 4.63
C ASN A 70 8.58 11.89 3.89
N GLY A 71 8.44 12.48 2.70
CA GLY A 71 7.22 12.41 1.91
C GLY A 71 6.84 10.98 1.49
N ILE A 72 5.53 10.75 1.39
CA ILE A 72 4.93 9.54 0.84
C ILE A 72 4.52 9.84 -0.59
N GLN A 73 4.88 8.95 -1.52
CA GLN A 73 4.35 8.94 -2.89
C GLN A 73 3.61 7.62 -3.06
N GLU A 74 2.42 7.67 -3.65
CA GLU A 74 1.61 6.50 -3.95
C GLU A 74 1.10 6.56 -5.39
N GLU A 75 0.71 5.41 -5.93
CA GLU A 75 0.13 5.31 -7.25
C GLU A 75 -1.32 5.81 -7.24
N SER A 76 -1.71 6.51 -8.31
CA SER A 76 -3.11 6.85 -8.57
C SER A 76 -3.72 5.78 -9.47
N THR A 77 -4.64 5.00 -8.92
CA THR A 77 -5.23 3.86 -9.60
C THR A 77 -6.44 4.29 -10.44
N ALA A 78 -6.35 4.09 -11.76
CA ALA A 78 -7.45 4.35 -12.66
C ALA A 78 -8.52 3.26 -12.58
N VAL A 79 -9.77 3.67 -12.40
CA VAL A 79 -10.94 2.80 -12.32
C VAL A 79 -11.69 2.89 -13.65
N SER A 80 -12.22 1.76 -14.11
CA SER A 80 -13.14 1.69 -15.25
C SER A 80 -14.51 1.20 -14.80
N SER A 81 -15.53 1.58 -15.56
CA SER A 81 -16.88 1.03 -15.43
C SER A 81 -17.27 0.23 -16.66
N SER A 82 -18.15 -0.75 -16.46
CA SER A 82 -18.86 -1.42 -17.53
C SER A 82 -20.24 -1.84 -17.06
N SER A 83 -21.25 -1.74 -17.93
CA SER A 83 -22.63 -2.14 -17.60
C SER A 83 -23.15 -1.42 -16.34
N ASN A 84 -22.88 -0.13 -16.29
CA ASN A 84 -23.28 0.78 -15.21
C ASN A 84 -22.71 0.41 -13.82
N ALA A 85 -21.55 -0.26 -13.78
CA ALA A 85 -20.94 -0.70 -12.53
C ALA A 85 -19.42 -0.50 -12.53
N ALA A 86 -18.87 -0.13 -11.37
CA ALA A 86 -17.43 -0.09 -11.12
C ALA A 86 -17.11 -0.56 -9.69
N THR A 87 -15.97 -1.23 -9.53
CA THR A 87 -15.50 -1.68 -8.20
C THR A 87 -14.26 -0.90 -7.80
N ILE A 88 -14.28 -0.33 -6.59
CA ILE A 88 -13.10 0.20 -5.93
C ILE A 88 -12.56 -0.89 -5.00
N ASN A 89 -11.40 -1.44 -5.33
CA ASN A 89 -10.72 -2.43 -4.51
C ASN A 89 -9.65 -1.75 -3.67
N LEU A 90 -9.85 -1.71 -2.36
CA LEU A 90 -9.00 -0.98 -1.41
C LEU A 90 -7.66 -1.68 -1.14
N ARG A 91 -7.34 -2.75 -1.88
CA ARG A 91 -6.00 -3.34 -1.96
C ARG A 91 -5.16 -2.75 -3.10
N ASP A 92 -5.78 -2.06 -4.05
CA ASP A 92 -5.10 -1.56 -5.25
C ASP A 92 -4.53 -0.13 -5.06
N GLY A 93 -4.84 0.53 -3.94
CA GLY A 93 -4.32 1.86 -3.60
C GLY A 93 -5.24 2.63 -2.65
N THR A 94 -4.86 3.87 -2.32
CA THR A 94 -5.72 4.80 -1.57
C THR A 94 -6.12 6.04 -2.37
N VAL A 95 -5.64 6.18 -3.59
CA VAL A 95 -6.01 7.26 -4.52
C VAL A 95 -6.55 6.64 -5.81
N PHE A 96 -7.81 6.94 -6.11
CA PHE A 96 -8.50 6.42 -7.28
C PHE A 96 -8.97 7.55 -8.20
N THR A 97 -8.91 7.32 -9.50
CA THR A 97 -9.45 8.24 -10.52
C THR A 97 -10.44 7.51 -11.43
N HIS A 98 -11.56 8.13 -11.77
CA HIS A 98 -12.52 7.57 -12.73
C HIS A 98 -13.07 8.65 -13.67
N THR A 99 -12.83 8.50 -14.98
CA THR A 99 -13.59 9.23 -15.99
C THR A 99 -14.89 8.50 -16.27
N LEU A 100 -16.02 9.14 -15.95
CA LEU A 100 -17.35 8.55 -16.06
C LEU A 100 -17.76 8.44 -17.53
N SER A 101 -17.83 7.21 -18.06
CA SER A 101 -18.28 6.94 -19.44
C SER A 101 -19.75 6.50 -19.54
N GLU A 102 -20.37 6.26 -18.39
CA GLU A 102 -21.74 5.83 -18.21
C GLU A 102 -22.20 6.23 -16.80
N ASN A 103 -23.50 6.15 -16.54
CA ASN A 103 -23.99 6.20 -15.16
C ASN A 103 -23.40 5.00 -14.42
N VAL A 104 -22.87 5.22 -13.22
CA VAL A 104 -22.11 4.18 -12.51
C VAL A 104 -22.70 3.89 -11.13
N THR A 105 -22.78 2.62 -10.78
CA THR A 105 -22.98 2.16 -9.41
C THR A 105 -21.64 1.66 -8.87
N TYR A 106 -21.15 2.28 -7.81
CA TYR A 106 -19.91 1.84 -7.17
C TYR A 106 -20.15 0.69 -6.21
N THR A 107 -19.18 -0.23 -6.15
CA THR A 107 -19.00 -1.19 -5.07
C THR A 107 -17.64 -0.95 -4.42
N PHE A 108 -17.58 -0.86 -3.10
CA PHE A 108 -16.32 -0.82 -2.36
C PHE A 108 -15.98 -2.22 -1.85
N SER A 109 -14.73 -2.65 -2.02
CA SER A 109 -14.33 -4.02 -1.74
C SER A 109 -12.97 -4.08 -1.05
N ASN A 110 -12.75 -5.18 -0.32
CA ASN A 110 -11.53 -5.47 0.45
C ASN A 110 -11.05 -4.34 1.39
N PRO A 111 -11.96 -3.71 2.17
CA PRO A 111 -11.54 -2.80 3.24
C PRO A 111 -10.65 -3.52 4.24
N ALA A 112 -9.87 -2.75 4.98
CA ALA A 112 -9.17 -3.25 6.15
C ALA A 112 -10.19 -3.88 7.12
N ALA A 113 -9.76 -4.92 7.83
CA ALA A 113 -10.60 -5.58 8.82
C ALA A 113 -11.02 -4.60 9.93
N SER A 114 -12.12 -4.90 10.62
CA SER A 114 -12.60 -4.08 11.74
C SER A 114 -11.50 -3.87 12.79
N GLY A 115 -11.37 -2.62 13.26
CA GLY A 115 -10.26 -2.16 14.11
C GLY A 115 -9.09 -1.55 13.33
N TYR A 116 -9.06 -1.70 12.00
CA TYR A 116 -8.11 -1.03 11.12
C TYR A 116 -8.84 -0.08 10.17
N ALA A 117 -8.19 1.02 9.81
CA ALA A 117 -8.77 2.01 8.93
C ALA A 117 -8.57 1.65 7.44
N SER A 118 -9.55 2.01 6.62
CA SER A 118 -9.34 2.28 5.20
C SER A 118 -9.84 3.68 4.90
N THR A 119 -8.94 4.53 4.44
CA THR A 119 -9.25 5.88 3.95
C THR A 119 -8.79 5.96 2.51
N PHE A 120 -9.62 6.47 1.62
CA PHE A 120 -9.25 6.64 0.23
C PHE A 120 -9.91 7.86 -0.41
N ILE A 121 -9.30 8.34 -1.49
CA ILE A 121 -9.77 9.44 -2.33
C ILE A 121 -10.29 8.85 -3.63
N LEU A 122 -11.44 9.34 -4.09
CA LEU A 122 -11.95 9.10 -5.42
C LEU A 122 -12.12 10.44 -6.15
N LYS A 123 -11.29 10.68 -7.15
CA LYS A 123 -11.50 11.77 -8.13
C LYS A 123 -12.34 11.24 -9.28
N VAL A 124 -13.47 11.86 -9.55
CA VAL A 124 -14.28 11.58 -10.73
C VAL A 124 -14.21 12.73 -11.72
N THR A 125 -14.35 12.41 -13.00
CA THR A 125 -14.38 13.40 -14.08
C THR A 125 -15.52 13.04 -15.02
N GLN A 126 -16.43 13.98 -15.28
CA GLN A 126 -17.48 13.79 -16.27
C GLN A 126 -16.87 13.59 -17.66
N ASP A 127 -17.48 12.75 -18.49
CA ASP A 127 -17.17 12.74 -19.93
C ASP A 127 -17.85 13.93 -20.62
N SER A 128 -18.29 13.78 -21.86
CA SER A 128 -19.03 14.82 -22.58
C SER A 128 -20.52 14.87 -22.23
N SER A 129 -21.03 13.88 -21.48
CA SER A 129 -22.44 13.77 -21.10
C SER A 129 -22.56 13.78 -19.58
N ALA A 130 -23.64 14.37 -19.06
CA ALA A 130 -23.91 14.31 -17.63
C ALA A 130 -24.13 12.84 -17.20
N ARG A 131 -23.26 12.34 -16.33
CA ARG A 131 -23.38 11.02 -15.70
C ARG A 131 -23.82 11.14 -14.26
N THR A 132 -24.44 10.08 -13.76
CA THR A 132 -24.83 9.97 -12.34
C THR A 132 -24.02 8.90 -11.63
N ILE A 133 -23.80 9.09 -10.33
CA ILE A 133 -23.21 8.08 -9.44
C ILE A 133 -24.27 7.56 -8.48
N THR A 134 -24.38 6.24 -8.39
CA THR A 134 -25.08 5.54 -7.30
C THR A 134 -24.04 5.02 -6.32
N TRP A 135 -24.09 5.52 -5.08
CA TRP A 135 -23.18 5.13 -4.01
C TRP A 135 -23.64 3.83 -3.32
N PRO A 136 -22.71 3.03 -2.75
CA PRO A 136 -23.08 1.92 -1.88
C PRO A 136 -23.96 2.39 -0.72
N ASN A 137 -24.93 1.58 -0.31
CA ASN A 137 -25.77 1.87 0.87
C ASN A 137 -25.00 1.94 2.18
N SER A 138 -23.77 1.40 2.22
CA SER A 138 -22.86 1.51 3.36
C SER A 138 -22.25 2.90 3.52
N VAL A 139 -22.42 3.80 2.54
CA VAL A 139 -21.93 5.18 2.65
C VAL A 139 -22.91 6.02 3.46
N ASP A 140 -22.45 6.46 4.63
CA ASP A 140 -23.10 7.46 5.46
C ASP A 140 -22.60 8.86 5.06
N TRP A 141 -23.54 9.71 4.64
CA TRP A 141 -23.26 11.07 4.21
C TRP A 141 -23.73 12.06 5.28
N ALA A 142 -23.06 13.22 5.36
CA ALA A 142 -23.51 14.30 6.23
C ALA A 142 -24.98 14.68 5.93
N GLY A 143 -25.82 14.65 6.96
CA GLY A 143 -27.26 14.92 6.81
C GLY A 143 -28.06 13.80 6.15
N GLY A 144 -27.47 12.63 5.90
CA GLY A 144 -28.14 11.43 5.39
C GLY A 144 -28.44 11.45 3.89
N ALA A 145 -27.89 12.40 3.14
CA ALA A 145 -28.11 12.53 1.70
C ALA A 145 -26.78 12.58 0.95
N ALA A 146 -26.68 11.80 -0.13
CA ALA A 146 -25.52 11.85 -1.02
C ALA A 146 -25.40 13.23 -1.70
N PRO A 147 -24.18 13.72 -1.96
CA PRO A 147 -23.96 14.97 -2.68
C PRO A 147 -24.48 14.86 -4.12
N THR A 148 -25.02 15.97 -4.63
CA THR A 148 -25.32 16.10 -6.06
C THR A 148 -24.02 16.38 -6.80
N ILE A 149 -23.68 15.54 -7.79
CA ILE A 149 -22.43 15.68 -8.54
C ILE A 149 -22.55 16.69 -9.67
N SER A 150 -21.42 17.28 -10.05
CA SER A 150 -21.32 18.24 -11.16
C SER A 150 -21.63 17.54 -12.49
N THR A 151 -22.16 18.26 -13.47
CA THR A 151 -22.75 17.66 -14.70
C THR A 151 -22.20 18.21 -16.01
N GLY A 152 -21.38 19.26 -15.94
CA GLY A 152 -20.69 19.82 -17.09
C GLY A 152 -19.63 18.88 -17.65
N SER A 153 -19.30 19.09 -18.91
CA SER A 153 -18.33 18.25 -19.61
C SER A 153 -16.93 18.47 -19.02
N GLY A 154 -16.31 17.39 -18.55
CA GLY A 154 -14.99 17.46 -17.93
C GLY A 154 -14.98 18.00 -16.49
N ASP A 155 -16.14 18.30 -15.90
CA ASP A 155 -16.22 18.72 -14.50
C ASP A 155 -15.58 17.65 -13.60
N VAL A 156 -14.82 18.12 -12.61
CA VAL A 156 -14.12 17.25 -11.65
C VAL A 156 -14.73 17.38 -10.27
N ASP A 157 -15.12 16.24 -9.69
CA ASP A 157 -15.49 16.14 -8.28
C ASP A 157 -14.52 15.20 -7.55
N VAL A 158 -14.25 15.48 -6.28
CA VAL A 158 -13.36 14.68 -5.43
C VAL A 158 -14.08 14.34 -4.14
N PHE A 159 -14.08 13.03 -3.83
CA PHE A 159 -14.67 12.47 -2.63
C PHE A 159 -13.62 11.78 -1.78
N VAL A 160 -13.83 11.79 -0.46
CA VAL A 160 -13.04 11.03 0.50
C VAL A 160 -13.97 10.06 1.21
N PHE A 161 -13.49 8.85 1.43
CA PHE A 161 -14.23 7.83 2.17
C PHE A 161 -13.36 7.27 3.30
N HIS A 162 -13.98 6.99 4.43
CA HIS A 162 -13.30 6.45 5.61
C HIS A 162 -14.13 5.36 6.29
N THR A 163 -13.51 4.23 6.63
CA THR A 163 -14.11 3.17 7.43
C THR A 163 -13.09 2.61 8.42
N VAL A 164 -13.57 2.11 9.57
CA VAL A 164 -12.77 1.37 10.57
C VAL A 164 -13.44 0.05 10.98
N ASP A 165 -14.57 -0.30 10.37
CA ASP A 165 -15.47 -1.38 10.82
C ASP A 165 -15.61 -2.51 9.79
N GLY A 166 -14.58 -2.72 8.96
CA GLY A 166 -14.62 -3.70 7.89
C GLY A 166 -15.50 -3.31 6.71
N GLY A 167 -15.80 -2.01 6.56
CA GLY A 167 -16.66 -1.50 5.48
C GLY A 167 -18.15 -1.71 5.70
N THR A 168 -18.56 -1.94 6.95
CA THR A 168 -19.98 -1.93 7.32
C THR A 168 -20.54 -0.52 7.12
N THR A 169 -19.77 0.49 7.55
CA THR A 169 -20.07 1.91 7.34
C THR A 169 -18.85 2.59 6.72
N TYR A 170 -19.09 3.40 5.68
CA TYR A 170 -18.12 4.35 5.14
C TYR A 170 -18.63 5.76 5.37
N TYR A 171 -17.88 6.59 6.07
CA TYR A 171 -18.16 8.02 6.13
C TYR A 171 -17.71 8.67 4.82
N GLY A 172 -18.66 9.22 4.06
CA GLY A 172 -18.43 9.91 2.81
C GLY A 172 -18.31 11.42 2.99
N PHE A 173 -17.30 12.03 2.35
CA PHE A 173 -17.08 13.47 2.36
C PHE A 173 -16.92 13.99 0.94
N THR A 174 -17.57 15.11 0.65
CA THR A 174 -17.29 15.89 -0.55
C THR A 174 -16.07 16.77 -0.26
N ALA A 175 -14.92 16.41 -0.84
CA ALA A 175 -13.70 17.20 -0.68
C ALA A 175 -13.64 18.41 -1.62
N GLY A 176 -14.27 18.31 -2.79
CA GLY A 176 -14.44 19.41 -3.73
C GLY A 176 -15.33 19.01 -4.90
N GLN A 177 -15.98 19.98 -5.53
CA GLN A 177 -16.82 19.80 -6.70
C GLN A 177 -16.57 20.92 -7.71
N ASP A 178 -16.85 20.65 -8.98
CA ASP A 178 -16.68 21.58 -10.10
C ASP A 178 -15.26 22.20 -10.11
N LEU A 179 -14.25 21.34 -9.93
CA LEU A 179 -12.85 21.73 -9.89
C LEU A 179 -12.29 21.82 -11.32
N THR A 180 -11.42 22.82 -11.56
CA THR A 180 -10.72 23.05 -12.82
C THR A 180 -9.40 22.29 -12.93
#